data_AF-A0A6L5NY71-F1
#
_entry.id   AF-A0A6L5NY71-F1
#
_cell.length_a   1.000
_cell.length_b   1.000
_cell.length_c   1.000
_cell.angle_alpha   90.00
_cell.angle_beta   90.00
_cell.angle_gamma   90.00
#
_symmetry.space_group_name_H-M   'P 1'
#
loop_
_entity.id
_entity.type
_entity.pdbx_description
1 polymer ?
#
loop_
_entity_poly.entity_id
_entity_poly.type
_entity_poly.pdbx_seq_one_letter_code
_entity_poly.pdbx_strand_id
1 'polypeptide(L)'
;MEGLKFSPKSKKVLMLLVILVLTPFAPELLLFMDVAGVEVAFTCLLIMIKPMKLWVECQVAKIKEFSRVIKLAIRQHPVCDARVFAGHYFAFSLTLLLTSSLLVSSSIWLPILVMGKYIA
;
A
#
# COMPACT_ATOMS: atom_id res chain seq x y z
N MET A 1 -8.09 -27.80 32.92
CA MET A 1 -7.92 -27.37 31.52
C MET A 1 -7.86 -28.62 30.67
N GLU A 2 -9.00 -29.05 30.15
CA GLU A 2 -9.12 -30.27 29.35
C GLU A 2 -8.43 -30.05 28.00
N GLY A 3 -7.36 -30.81 27.75
CA GLY A 3 -6.63 -30.76 26.49
C GLY A 3 -7.52 -31.23 25.36
N LEU A 4 -7.77 -30.35 24.38
CA LEU A 4 -8.44 -30.67 23.12
C LEU A 4 -7.80 -31.91 22.47
N LYS A 5 -8.43 -33.08 22.64
CA LYS A 5 -8.03 -34.34 22.00
C LYS A 5 -8.42 -34.28 20.53
N PHE A 6 -7.63 -33.57 19.73
CA PHE A 6 -7.81 -33.57 18.28
C PHE A 6 -7.43 -34.93 17.69
N SER A 7 -8.35 -35.51 16.92
CA SER A 7 -8.08 -36.67 16.06
C SER A 7 -6.93 -36.36 15.11
N PRO A 8 -6.04 -37.32 14.80
CA PRO A 8 -4.92 -37.11 13.87
C PRO A 8 -5.38 -36.59 12.50
N LYS A 9 -6.59 -36.95 12.04
CA LYS A 9 -7.18 -36.42 10.81
C LYS A 9 -7.52 -34.93 10.93
N SER A 10 -8.11 -34.52 12.06
CA SER A 10 -8.47 -33.12 12.31
C SER A 10 -7.26 -32.21 12.42
N LYS A 11 -6.13 -32.70 12.96
CA LYS A 11 -4.87 -31.94 13.03
C LYS A 11 -4.32 -31.61 11.63
N LYS A 12 -4.33 -32.58 10.71
CA LYS A 12 -3.88 -32.38 9.33
C LYS A 12 -4.75 -31.37 8.58
N VAL A 13 -6.07 -31.41 8.78
CA VAL A 13 -7.00 -30.43 8.20
C VAL A 13 -6.72 -29.02 8.72
N LEU A 14 -6.45 -28.87 10.02
CA LEU A 14 -6.09 -27.58 10.60
C LEU A 14 -4.77 -27.04 10.02
N MET A 15 -3.74 -27.89 9.90
CA MET A 15 -2.45 -27.51 9.32
C MET A 15 -2.59 -27.07 7.86
N LEU A 16 -3.40 -27.78 7.07
CA LEU A 16 -3.72 -27.44 5.69
C LEU A 16 -4.40 -26.06 5.58
N LEU A 17 -5.39 -25.80 6.43
CA LEU A 17 -6.09 -24.51 6.49
C LEU A 17 -5.12 -23.35 6.76
N VAL A 18 -4.20 -23.53 7.70
CA VAL A 18 -3.19 -22.51 8.03
C VAL A 18 -2.24 -22.28 6.86
N ILE A 19 -1.78 -23.34 6.19
CA ILE A 19 -0.93 -23.23 5.00
C ILE A 19 -1.68 -22.50 3.88
N LEU A 20 -2.96 -22.81 3.64
CA LEU A 20 -3.75 -22.19 2.59
C LEU A 20 -3.94 -20.68 2.80
N VAL A 21 -4.19 -20.26 4.04
CA VAL A 21 -4.33 -18.84 4.41
C VAL A 21 -3.01 -18.08 4.20
N LEU A 22 -1.87 -18.73 4.41
CA LEU A 22 -0.54 -18.11 4.31
C LEU A 22 0.13 -18.28 2.94
N THR A 23 -0.42 -19.14 2.09
CA THR A 23 0.01 -19.37 0.70
C THR A 23 0.20 -18.10 -0.13
N PRO A 24 -0.69 -17.07 -0.11
CA PRO A 24 -0.44 -15.85 -0.89
C PRO A 24 0.82 -15.08 -0.46
N PHE A 25 1.34 -15.33 0.74
CA PHE A 25 2.56 -14.71 1.26
C PHE A 25 3.81 -15.59 1.09
N ALA A 26 3.65 -16.90 0.92
CA ALA A 26 4.73 -17.87 0.71
C ALA A 26 4.24 -19.03 -0.18
N PRO A 27 4.14 -18.82 -1.50
CA PRO A 27 3.63 -19.82 -2.45
C PRO A 27 4.48 -21.09 -2.49
N GLU A 28 5.76 -21.01 -2.11
CA GLU A 28 6.67 -22.14 -1.96
C GLU A 28 6.16 -23.20 -0.97
N LEU A 29 5.28 -22.84 -0.03
CA LEU A 29 4.66 -23.77 0.90
C LEU A 29 3.77 -24.81 0.20
N LEU A 30 3.17 -24.47 -0.94
CA LEU A 30 2.40 -25.42 -1.74
C LEU A 30 3.31 -26.49 -2.37
N LEU A 31 4.49 -26.11 -2.83
CA LEU A 31 5.49 -27.06 -3.36
C LEU A 31 5.97 -28.02 -2.27
N PHE A 32 6.28 -27.49 -1.08
CA PHE A 32 6.66 -28.35 0.05
C PHE A 32 5.53 -29.29 0.47
N MET A 33 4.29 -28.83 0.39
CA MET A 33 3.12 -29.66 0.72
C MET A 33 2.92 -30.80 -0.28
N ASP A 34 3.10 -30.54 -1.58
CA ASP A 34 2.94 -31.54 -2.64
C ASP A 34 4.06 -32.59 -2.63
N VAL A 35 5.31 -32.17 -2.36
CA VAL A 35 6.48 -33.06 -2.40
C VAL A 35 6.71 -33.79 -1.07
N ALA A 36 6.58 -33.09 0.07
CA ALA A 36 7.00 -33.60 1.38
C ALA A 36 5.84 -33.80 2.37
N GLY A 37 4.61 -33.48 1.96
CA GLY A 37 3.42 -33.60 2.79
C GLY A 37 3.17 -32.41 3.70
N VAL A 38 1.96 -32.39 4.28
CA VAL A 38 1.44 -31.24 5.04
C VAL A 38 2.22 -30.98 6.33
N GLU A 39 2.78 -32.01 6.95
CA GLU A 39 3.53 -31.90 8.20
C GLU A 39 4.87 -31.20 8.01
N VAL A 40 5.56 -31.51 6.91
CA VAL A 40 6.85 -30.90 6.57
C VAL A 40 6.64 -29.45 6.12
N ALA A 41 5.63 -29.21 5.29
CA ALA A 41 5.24 -27.85 4.87
C ALA A 41 4.86 -26.95 6.06
N PHE A 42 4.10 -27.49 7.02
CA PHE A 42 3.74 -26.76 8.23
C PHE A 42 4.96 -26.47 9.11
N THR A 43 5.91 -27.42 9.20
CA THR A 43 7.16 -27.19 9.94
C THR A 43 8.00 -26.10 9.30
N CYS A 44 8.09 -26.10 7.97
CA CYS A 44 8.75 -25.03 7.21
C CYS A 44 8.07 -23.68 7.47
N LEU A 45 6.74 -23.65 7.48
CA LEU A 45 5.95 -22.47 7.83
C LEU A 45 6.30 -21.94 9.22
N LEU A 46 6.39 -22.81 10.24
CA LEU A 46 6.79 -22.40 11.60
C LEU A 46 8.19 -21.77 11.65
N ILE A 47 9.14 -22.32 10.90
CA ILE A 47 10.50 -21.74 10.77
C ILE A 47 10.43 -20.36 10.08
N MET A 48 9.56 -20.23 9.09
CA MET A 48 9.36 -19.00 8.30
C MET A 48 8.58 -17.90 9.04
N ILE A 49 8.00 -18.15 10.22
CA ILE A 49 7.28 -17.11 10.99
C ILE A 49 8.17 -15.91 11.29
N LYS A 50 9.42 -16.14 11.72
CA LYS A 50 10.35 -15.07 12.08
C LYS A 50 10.69 -14.16 10.88
N PRO A 51 11.12 -14.69 9.71
CA PRO A 51 11.35 -13.86 8.54
C PRO A 51 10.06 -13.22 8.00
N MET A 52 8.91 -13.90 8.06
CA MET A 52 7.62 -13.30 7.68
C MET A 52 7.28 -12.08 8.54
N LYS A 53 7.45 -12.18 9.87
CA LYS A 53 7.22 -11.06 10.78
C LYS A 53 8.13 -9.86 10.44
N LEU A 54 9.42 -10.11 10.24
CA LEU A 54 10.38 -9.07 9.86
C LEU A 54 10.01 -8.42 8.52
N TRP A 55 9.57 -9.23 7.55
CA TRP A 55 9.10 -8.74 6.26
C TRP A 55 7.89 -7.82 6.42
N VAL A 56 6.87 -8.23 7.20
CA VAL A 56 5.69 -7.40 7.48
C VAL A 56 6.08 -6.08 8.14
N GLU A 57 6.95 -6.11 9.16
CA GLU A 57 7.45 -4.91 9.83
C GLU A 57 8.18 -3.97 8.84
N CYS A 58 8.98 -4.53 7.95
CA CYS A 58 9.66 -3.77 6.89
C CYS A 58 8.66 -3.12 5.91
N GLN A 59 7.62 -3.85 5.49
CA GLN A 59 6.59 -3.30 4.61
C GLN A 59 5.80 -2.19 5.30
N VAL A 60 5.43 -2.38 6.56
CA VAL A 60 4.74 -1.34 7.36
C VAL A 60 5.63 -0.10 7.50
N ALA A 61 6.92 -0.27 7.77
CA ALA A 61 7.87 0.84 7.85
C ALA A 61 7.99 1.58 6.51
N LYS A 62 8.08 0.85 5.39
CA LYS A 62 8.09 1.43 4.04
C LYS A 62 6.82 2.22 3.76
N ILE A 63 5.66 1.65 4.01
CA ILE A 63 4.36 2.32 3.79
C ILE A 63 4.27 3.59 4.65
N LYS A 64 4.68 3.51 5.92
CA LYS A 64 4.72 4.67 6.82
C LYS A 64 5.62 5.76 6.25
N GLU A 65 6.81 5.41 5.79
CA GLU A 65 7.76 6.36 5.22
C GLU A 65 7.25 6.98 3.91
N PHE A 66 6.74 6.16 2.98
CA PHE A 66 6.09 6.64 1.76
C PHE A 66 4.94 7.59 2.07
N SER A 67 4.08 7.25 3.04
CA SER A 67 2.99 8.12 3.45
C SER A 67 3.49 9.45 4.03
N ARG A 68 4.60 9.44 4.77
CA ARG A 68 5.23 10.64 5.33
C ARG A 68 5.77 11.53 4.21
N VAL A 69 6.51 10.94 3.26
CA VAL A 69 7.06 11.64 2.10
C VAL A 69 5.97 12.24 1.24
N ILE A 70 4.90 11.49 0.94
CA ILE A 70 3.75 11.97 0.16
C ILE A 70 3.09 13.15 0.88
N LYS A 71 2.79 13.03 2.18
CA LYS A 71 2.20 14.13 2.96
C LYS A 71 3.08 15.37 2.97
N LEU A 72 4.39 15.20 3.14
CA LEU A 72 5.34 16.31 3.13
C LEU A 72 5.39 16.97 1.75
N ALA A 73 5.46 16.17 0.68
CA ALA A 73 5.49 16.66 -0.69
C ALA A 73 4.21 17.42 -1.07
N ILE A 74 3.04 16.96 -0.62
CA ILE A 74 1.77 17.68 -0.80
C ILE A 74 1.80 19.00 -0.02
N ARG A 75 2.19 18.97 1.26
CA ARG A 75 2.20 20.19 2.09
C ARG A 75 3.16 21.26 1.57
N GLN A 76 4.29 20.84 1.01
CA GLN A 76 5.29 21.73 0.41
C GLN A 76 4.95 22.12 -1.03
N HIS A 77 3.87 21.60 -1.62
CA HIS A 77 3.48 21.95 -2.97
C HIS A 77 2.97 23.40 -3.02
N PRO A 78 3.37 24.23 -4.00
CA PRO A 78 2.98 25.64 -4.04
C PRO A 78 1.48 25.88 -4.15
N VAL A 79 0.72 24.91 -4.66
CA VAL A 79 -0.77 24.95 -4.67
C VAL A 79 -1.35 25.02 -3.25
N CYS A 80 -0.64 24.52 -2.24
CA CYS A 80 -1.05 24.61 -0.85
C CYS A 80 -0.73 25.96 -0.20
N ASP A 81 0.03 26.84 -0.87
CA ASP A 81 0.19 28.22 -0.45
C ASP A 81 -1.07 29.02 -0.81
N ALA A 82 -1.72 29.60 0.21
CA ALA A 82 -2.96 30.34 0.05
C ALA A 82 -2.85 31.51 -0.94
N ARG A 83 -1.69 32.18 -1.01
CA ARG A 83 -1.48 33.31 -1.92
C ARG A 83 -1.43 32.85 -3.37
N VAL A 84 -0.67 31.78 -3.61
CA VAL A 84 -0.48 31.23 -4.95
C VAL A 84 -1.79 30.60 -5.46
N PHE A 85 -2.50 29.89 -4.59
CA PHE A 85 -3.82 29.33 -4.87
C PHE A 85 -4.84 30.42 -5.23
N ALA A 86 -4.92 31.49 -4.44
CA ALA A 86 -5.86 32.59 -4.69
C ALA A 86 -5.60 33.26 -6.05
N GLY A 87 -4.33 33.48 -6.41
CA GLY A 87 -3.96 34.04 -7.71
C GLY A 87 -4.39 33.16 -8.88
N HIS A 88 -4.12 31.86 -8.81
CA HIS A 88 -4.53 30.90 -9.85
C HIS A 88 -6.06 30.75 -9.92
N TYR A 89 -6.74 30.75 -8.78
CA TYR A 89 -8.20 30.69 -8.72
C TYR A 89 -8.86 31.92 -9.36
N PHE A 90 -8.30 33.12 -9.10
CA PHE A 90 -8.77 34.35 -9.73
C PHE A 90 -8.55 34.31 -11.25
N ALA A 91 -7.35 33.94 -11.70
CA ALA A 91 -7.03 33.81 -13.12
C ALA A 91 -7.91 32.76 -13.83
N PHE A 92 -8.15 31.62 -13.18
CA PHE A 92 -9.07 30.59 -13.64
C PHE A 92 -10.49 31.15 -13.82
N SER A 93 -11.01 31.83 -12.80
CA SER A 93 -12.38 32.38 -12.80
C SER A 93 -12.55 33.45 -13.87
N LEU A 94 -11.56 34.35 -14.02
CA LEU A 94 -11.55 35.38 -15.05
C LEU A 94 -11.55 34.77 -16.45
N THR A 95 -10.70 33.76 -16.67
CA THR A 95 -10.60 33.07 -17.97
C THR A 95 -11.86 32.29 -18.29
N LEU A 96 -12.51 31.70 -17.26
CA LEU A 96 -13.76 30.98 -17.43
C LEU A 96 -14.89 31.94 -17.83
N LEU A 97 -14.94 33.11 -17.22
CA LEU A 97 -15.92 34.13 -17.56
C LEU A 97 -15.73 34.68 -18.98
N LEU A 98 -14.48 34.87 -19.42
CA LEU A 98 -14.16 35.40 -20.75
C LEU A 98 -14.34 34.37 -21.88
N THR A 99 -13.93 33.12 -21.64
CA THR A 99 -13.90 32.08 -22.69
C THR A 99 -15.10 31.14 -22.64
N SER A 100 -15.82 31.10 -21.52
CA SER A 100 -16.86 30.11 -21.22
C SER A 100 -16.41 28.65 -21.40
N SER A 101 -15.09 28.38 -21.39
CA SER A 101 -14.52 27.06 -21.64
C SER A 101 -13.77 26.55 -20.41
N LEU A 102 -14.28 25.46 -19.83
CA LEU A 102 -13.64 24.80 -18.68
C LEU A 102 -12.25 24.26 -19.03
N LEU A 103 -12.04 23.79 -20.26
CA LEU A 103 -10.73 23.27 -20.69
C LEU A 103 -9.69 24.39 -20.74
N VAL A 104 -10.04 25.53 -21.33
CA VAL A 104 -9.12 26.68 -21.44
C VAL A 104 -8.80 27.23 -20.05
N SER A 105 -9.78 27.40 -19.18
CA SER A 105 -9.54 27.87 -17.82
C SER A 105 -8.73 26.89 -16.99
N SER A 106 -8.98 25.58 -17.11
CA SER A 106 -8.23 24.56 -16.37
C SER A 106 -6.75 24.52 -16.75
N SER A 107 -6.39 24.95 -17.96
CA SER A 107 -4.99 25.01 -18.40
C SER A 107 -4.12 25.92 -17.53
N ILE A 108 -4.71 26.91 -16.84
CA ILE A 108 -4.01 27.82 -15.92
C ILE A 108 -3.40 27.07 -14.73
N TRP A 109 -3.96 25.92 -14.35
CA TRP A 109 -3.42 25.09 -13.28
C TRP A 109 -2.26 24.20 -13.72
N LEU A 110 -2.07 23.96 -15.02
CA LEU A 110 -1.03 23.05 -15.52
C LEU A 110 0.40 23.48 -15.13
N PRO A 111 0.81 24.75 -15.27
CA PRO A 111 2.17 25.16 -14.91
C PRO A 111 2.49 24.89 -13.44
N ILE A 112 1.57 25.20 -12.53
CA ILE A 112 1.79 24.99 -11.10
C ILE A 112 1.70 23.51 -10.69
N LEU A 113 0.88 22.71 -11.36
CA LEU A 113 0.77 21.26 -11.10
C LEU A 113 1.98 20.48 -11.64
N VAL A 114 2.53 20.89 -12.79
CA VAL A 114 3.65 20.19 -13.44
C VAL A 114 5.00 20.73 -12.96
N MET A 115 5.14 22.05 -12.87
CA MET A 115 6.39 22.74 -12.58
C MET A 115 6.42 23.42 -11.21
N GLY A 116 5.41 23.21 -10.35
CA GLY A 116 5.32 23.88 -9.04
C GLY A 116 6.60 23.77 -8.20
N LYS A 117 7.27 22.62 -8.24
CA LYS A 117 8.55 22.42 -7.53
C LYS A 117 9.73 23.27 -8.05
N TYR A 118 9.66 23.85 -9.23
CA TYR A 118 10.72 24.65 -9.86
C TYR A 118 10.41 26.16 -9.90
N ILE A 119 9.18 26.54 -9.57
CA ILE A 119 8.68 27.92 -9.67
C ILE A 119 8.66 28.62 -8.29
N ALA A 120 8.83 27.86 -7.20
CA ALA A 120 8.88 28.36 -5.82
C ALA A 120 10.31 28.37 -5.25
#